data_AF-A0A136HYB5-F1
#
_entry.id   AF-A0A136HYB5-F1
#
_cell.length_a   1.000
_cell.length_b   1.000
_cell.length_c   1.000
_cell.angle_alpha   90.00
_cell.angle_beta   90.00
_cell.angle_gamma   90.00
#
_symmetry.space_group_name_H-M   'P 1'
#
loop_
_entity.id
_entity.type
_entity.pdbx_description
1 polymer ?
#
loop_
_entity_poly.entity_id
_entity_poly.type
_entity_poly.pdbx_seq_one_letter_code
_entity_poly.pdbx_strand_id
1 'polypeptide(L)' 'MATKLSDNEINEKLKALNELVSDDTPWEQSGNSIKKTFMFKSFIRAFGWMSQIAIWAEKLKHHPEWFNVYNKVEV' A
#
# COMPACT_ATOMS: atom_id res chain seq x y z
N MET A 1 10.15 11.75 15.50
CA MET A 1 9.81 10.31 15.37
C MET A 1 8.33 10.20 15.11
N ALA A 2 7.90 9.26 14.27
CA ALA A 2 6.48 8.99 14.12
C ALA A 2 5.94 8.32 15.39
N THR A 3 4.73 8.67 15.79
CA THR A 3 4.02 8.06 16.92
C THR A 3 3.13 6.94 16.38
N LYS A 4 3.17 5.76 17.03
CA LYS A 4 2.28 4.66 16.69
C LYS A 4 0.83 5.05 17.00
N LEU A 5 -0.07 4.79 16.06
CA LEU A 5 -1.51 4.96 16.25
C LEU A 5 -2.03 3.97 17.29
N SER A 6 -3.05 4.38 18.05
CA SER A 6 -3.84 3.48 18.90
C SER A 6 -4.68 2.53 18.06
N ASP A 7 -5.13 1.42 18.65
CA ASP A 7 -5.94 0.43 17.94
C ASP A 7 -7.25 1.02 17.40
N ASN A 8 -7.87 1.95 18.13
CA ASN A 8 -9.06 2.66 17.65
C ASN A 8 -8.75 3.53 16.43
N GLU A 9 -7.66 4.30 16.47
CA GLU A 9 -7.25 5.14 15.32
C GLU A 9 -6.86 4.29 14.10
N ILE A 10 -6.25 3.12 14.31
CA ILE A 10 -5.92 2.18 13.23
C ILE A 10 -7.22 1.72 12.56
N ASN A 11 -8.20 1.26 13.35
CA ASN A 11 -9.48 0.76 12.82
C ASN A 11 -10.24 1.85 12.05
N GLU A 12 -10.33 3.06 12.60
CA GLU A 12 -11.01 4.18 11.94
C GLU A 12 -10.32 4.59 10.63
N LYS A 13 -8.99 4.73 10.65
CA LYS A 13 -8.23 5.14 9.46
C LYS A 13 -8.19 4.05 8.39
N LEU A 14 -8.10 2.77 8.79
CA LEU A 14 -8.15 1.65 7.84
C LEU A 14 -9.52 1.56 7.16
N LYS A 15 -10.61 1.78 7.91
CA LYS A 15 -11.95 1.87 7.34
C LYS A 15 -12.05 3.01 6.33
N ALA A 16 -11.63 4.23 6.70
CA ALA A 16 -11.64 5.39 5.82
C ALA A 16 -10.76 5.18 4.57
N LEU A 17 -9.61 4.53 4.71
CA LEU A 17 -8.73 4.17 3.58
C LEU A 17 -9.45 3.23 2.60
N ASN A 18 -10.17 2.24 3.12
CA ASN A 18 -10.88 1.26 2.32
C ASN A 18 -12.16 1.81 1.65
N GLU A 19 -12.74 2.90 2.15
CA GLU A 19 -13.81 3.63 1.45
C GLU A 19 -13.33 4.27 0.13
N LEU A 20 -12.02 4.50 -0.03
CA LEU A 20 -11.41 5.04 -1.25
C LEU A 20 -10.96 3.95 -2.24
N VAL A 21 -11.00 2.68 -1.83
CA VAL A 21 -10.57 1.56 -2.67
C VAL A 21 -11.70 1.22 -3.65
N SER A 22 -11.40 1.29 -4.94
CA SER A 22 -12.38 1.04 -6.01
C SER A 22 -12.35 -0.40 -6.55
N ASP A 23 -11.43 -1.22 -6.07
CA ASP A 23 -11.28 -2.63 -6.46
C ASP A 23 -11.71 -3.56 -5.33
N ASP A 24 -11.83 -4.86 -5.62
CA ASP A 24 -12.27 -5.86 -4.64
C ASP A 24 -11.14 -6.33 -3.69
N THR A 25 -10.04 -5.56 -3.57
CA THR A 25 -8.89 -5.94 -2.73
C THR A 25 -8.64 -4.87 -1.65
N PRO A 26 -9.30 -4.91 -0.49
CA PRO A 26 -9.08 -3.92 0.55
C PRO A 26 -7.66 -3.97 1.12
N TRP A 27 -7.21 -2.88 1.74
CA TRP A 27 -6.07 -2.91 2.65
C TRP A 27 -6.43 -3.70 3.91
N GLU A 28 -5.50 -4.54 4.36
CA GLU A 28 -5.66 -5.37 5.56
C GLU A 28 -4.59 -5.02 6.59
N GLN A 29 -4.93 -5.08 7.87
CA GLN A 29 -3.93 -4.99 8.93
C GLN A 29 -3.09 -6.28 8.98
N SER A 30 -1.77 -6.13 9.09
CA SER A 30 -0.83 -7.22 9.29
C SER A 30 0.11 -6.87 10.45
N GLY A 31 -0.29 -7.25 11.67
CA GLY A 31 0.43 -6.86 12.88
C GLY A 31 0.50 -5.33 13.05
N ASN A 32 1.70 -4.78 12.93
CA ASN A 32 1.96 -3.33 13.04
C ASN A 32 2.02 -2.59 11.71
N SER A 33 1.75 -3.26 10.59
CA SER A 33 1.68 -2.68 9.26
C SER A 33 0.31 -2.92 8.63
N ILE A 34 0.11 -2.36 7.44
CA ILE A 34 -0.99 -2.71 6.54
C ILE A 34 -0.40 -3.35 5.29
N LYS A 35 -1.17 -4.21 4.64
CA LYS A 35 -0.78 -4.89 3.39
C LYS A 35 -1.88 -4.80 2.35
N LYS A 36 -1.51 -4.78 1.08
CA LYS A 36 -2.43 -4.94 -0.07
C LYS A 36 -1.70 -5.54 -1.25
N THR A 37 -2.40 -6.41 -1.98
CA THR A 37 -1.91 -6.96 -3.26
C THR A 37 -2.53 -6.19 -4.43
N PHE A 38 -1.70 -5.69 -5.32
CA PHE A 38 -2.11 -5.05 -6.57
C PHE A 38 -1.88 -5.98 -7.77
N MET A 39 -2.90 -6.14 -8.60
CA MET A 39 -2.84 -6.92 -9.83
C MET A 39 -2.90 -6.02 -11.06
N PHE A 40 -1.88 -6.09 -11.91
CA PHE A 40 -1.77 -5.30 -13.14
C PHE A 40 -1.96 -6.16 -14.38
N LYS A 41 -2.09 -5.52 -15.56
CA LYS A 41 -2.22 -6.25 -16.84
C LYS A 41 -0.92 -6.88 -17.34
N SER A 42 0.23 -6.36 -16.91
CA SER A 42 1.56 -6.83 -17.34
C SER A 42 2.65 -6.33 -16.39
N PHE A 43 3.86 -6.88 -16.52
CA PHE A 43 5.03 -6.42 -15.78
C PHE A 43 5.34 -4.94 -16.00
N ILE A 44 5.26 -4.44 -17.24
CA ILE A 44 5.53 -3.03 -17.55
C ILE A 44 4.55 -2.11 -16.81
N ARG A 45 3.27 -2.52 -16.70
CA ARG A 45 2.27 -1.75 -15.95
C ARG A 45 2.54 -1.76 -14.45
N ALA A 46 2.92 -2.91 -13.88
CA ALA A 46 3.30 -3.03 -12.48
C ALA A 46 4.54 -2.16 -12.16
N PHE A 47 5.61 -2.29 -12.93
CA PHE A 47 6.84 -1.54 -12.70
C PHE A 47 6.70 -0.03 -12.95
N GLY A 48 5.85 0.37 -13.92
CA GLY A 48 5.50 1.77 -14.14
C GLY A 48 4.71 2.38 -12.98
N TRP A 49 3.85 1.59 -12.32
CA TRP A 49 3.19 2.01 -11.09
C TRP A 49 4.19 2.11 -9.93
N MET A 50 5.06 1.12 -9.76
CA MET A 50 6.13 1.14 -8.74
C MET A 50 7.02 2.38 -8.88
N SER A 51 7.43 2.73 -10.10
CA SER A 51 8.26 3.92 -10.37
C SER A 51 7.57 5.22 -9.96
N GLN A 52 6.25 5.34 -10.14
CA GLN A 52 5.49 6.51 -9.68
C GLN A 52 5.42 6.58 -8.15
N ILE A 53 5.25 5.44 -7.48
CA ILE A 53 5.25 5.37 -6.01
C ILE A 53 6.63 5.74 -5.44
N ALA A 54 7.72 5.33 -6.07
CA ALA A 54 9.08 5.67 -5.63
C ALA A 54 9.31 7.19 -5.52
N ILE A 55 8.76 7.98 -6.44
CA ILE A 55 8.84 9.45 -6.39
C ILE A 55 8.15 10.01 -5.14
N TRP A 56 6.97 9.49 -4.80
CA TRP A 56 6.24 9.90 -3.61
C TRP A 56 6.90 9.42 -2.32
N ALA A 57 7.40 8.18 -2.31
CA ALA A 57 8.13 7.61 -1.17
C ALA A 57 9.35 8.47 -0.79
N GLU A 58 10.14 8.89 -1.78
CA GLU A 58 11.27 9.80 -1.57
C GLU A 58 10.82 11.17 -1.04
N LYS A 59 9.79 11.76 -1.65
CA LYS A 59 9.25 13.06 -1.22
C LYS A 59 8.74 13.03 0.22
N LEU A 60 8.11 11.93 0.62
CA LEU A 60 7.55 11.72 1.96
C LEU A 60 8.57 11.20 2.97
N LYS A 61 9.77 10.79 2.51
CA LYS A 61 10.77 10.07 3.31
C LYS A 61 10.16 8.85 4.04
N HIS A 62 9.28 8.14 3.34
CA HIS A 62 8.60 6.95 3.85
C HIS A 62 8.47 5.93 2.72
N HIS A 63 9.17 4.81 2.87
CA HIS A 63 9.33 3.81 1.82
C HIS A 63 8.46 2.58 2.10
N PRO A 64 7.81 2.01 1.07
CA PRO A 64 7.11 0.74 1.23
C PRO A 64 8.11 -0.41 1.33
N GLU A 65 7.67 -1.48 1.98
CA GLU A 65 8.23 -2.81 1.76
C GLU A 65 7.35 -3.47 0.70
N TRP A 66 7.93 -3.98 -0.38
CA TRP A 66 7.13 -4.62 -1.43
C TRP A 66 7.84 -5.83 -2.05
N PHE A 67 7.05 -6.71 -2.65
CA PHE A 67 7.50 -7.86 -3.41
C PHE A 67 6.76 -7.91 -4.74
N ASN A 68 7.51 -7.90 -5.85
CA ASN A 68 6.94 -7.91 -7.19
C ASN A 68 7.28 -9.21 -7.94
N VAL A 69 6.25 -9.88 -8.45
CA VAL A 69 6.38 -11.01 -9.38
C VAL A 69 5.53 -10.72 -10.62
N TYR A 70 6.19 -10.40 -11.73
CA TYR A 70 5.54 -10.04 -13.00
C TYR A 70 4.48 -8.93 -12.81
N ASN A 71 3.20 -9.26 -12.93
CA ASN A 71 2.10 -8.30 -12.83
C ASN A 71 1.48 -8.19 -11.42
N LYS A 72 2.02 -8.90 -10.43
CA LYS A 72 1.57 -8.85 -9.03
C LYS A 72 2.57 -8.03 -8.20
N VAL A 73 2.07 -7.06 -7.43
CA VAL A 73 2.87 -6.31 -6.46
C VAL A 73 2.20 -6.42 -5.10
N GLU A 74 2.88 -7.06 -4.16
CA GLU A 74 2.49 -7.11 -2.74
C GLU A 74 3.19 -5.94 -2.03
N VAL A 75 2.42 -5.11 -1.35
CA VAL A 75 2.88 -3.92 -0.60
C VAL A 75 2.40 -4.04 0.83
#